data_AF-A0A535VRM0-F1
#
_entry.id   AF-A0A535VRM0-F1
#
_cell.length_a   1.000
_cell.length_b   1.000
_cell.length_c   1.000
_cell.angle_alpha   90.00
_cell.angle_beta   90.00
_cell.angle_gamma   90.00
#
_symmetry.space_group_name_H-M   'P 1'
#
loop_
_entity.id
_entity.type
_entity.pdbx_description
1 polymer ?
#
loop_
_entity_poly.entity_id
_entity_poly.type
_entity_poly.pdbx_seq_one_letter_code
_entity_poly.pdbx_strand_id
1 'polypeptide(L)'
;MTNFAFVFPGQGSQSVGMGRALAAASQAAAAAFATADEALGESISNLAWEGPEDRLNLTENAQPALLATSIAYLVAAHERASAVGMTLPNPRFYAGHSMGQYSAMVAASALSLPDGVRL
;
A
#
# COMPACT_ATOMS: atom_id res chain seq x y z
N MET A 1 -9.96 4.54 -26.26
CA MET A 1 -9.95 4.30 -24.79
C MET A 1 -8.80 3.36 -24.50
N THR A 2 -7.87 3.75 -23.65
CA THR A 2 -6.74 2.90 -23.27
C THR A 2 -7.21 1.95 -22.17
N ASN A 3 -7.19 0.64 -22.43
CA ASN A 3 -7.47 -0.36 -21.41
C ASN A 3 -6.15 -0.66 -20.68
N PHE A 4 -6.11 -0.37 -19.37
CA PHE A 4 -4.97 -0.72 -18.51
C PHE A 4 -5.47 -1.22 -17.16
N ALA A 5 -4.54 -1.84 -16.42
CA ALA A 5 -4.80 -2.41 -15.10
C ALA A 5 -3.77 -1.89 -14.09
N PHE A 6 -4.17 -1.78 -12.83
CA PHE A 6 -3.22 -1.72 -11.72
C PHE A 6 -2.95 -3.13 -11.21
N VAL A 7 -1.67 -3.46 -11.06
CA VAL A 7 -1.21 -4.78 -10.64
C VAL A 7 -0.38 -4.63 -9.37
N PHE A 8 -0.75 -5.37 -8.34
CA PHE A 8 -0.14 -5.25 -7.02
C PHE A 8 0.74 -6.48 -6.70
N PRO A 9 1.98 -6.27 -6.24
CA PRO A 9 2.88 -7.36 -5.91
C PRO A 9 2.42 -8.12 -4.67
N GLY A 10 2.82 -9.40 -4.59
CA GLY A 10 2.61 -10.23 -3.42
C GLY A 10 3.83 -10.32 -2.50
N GLN A 11 3.75 -11.21 -1.51
CA GLN A 11 4.85 -11.56 -0.62
C GLN A 11 6.10 -11.98 -1.40
N GLY A 12 7.26 -11.63 -0.87
CA GLY A 12 8.58 -11.73 -1.52
C GLY A 12 9.08 -10.39 -2.10
N SER A 13 8.21 -9.38 -2.18
CA SER A 13 8.56 -8.02 -2.66
C SER A 13 8.84 -7.03 -1.53
N GLN A 14 8.64 -7.44 -0.26
CA GLN A 14 8.92 -6.59 0.89
C GLN A 14 10.43 -6.34 1.03
N SER A 15 10.79 -5.15 1.47
CA SER A 15 12.16 -4.79 1.79
C SER A 15 12.18 -3.72 2.88
N VAL A 16 13.20 -3.75 3.74
CA VAL A 16 13.38 -2.70 4.75
C VAL A 16 13.59 -1.35 4.07
N GLY A 17 12.86 -0.34 4.52
CA GLY A 17 12.85 1.00 3.93
C GLY A 17 11.75 1.23 2.90
N MET A 18 10.93 0.22 2.57
CA MET A 18 9.85 0.38 1.59
C MET A 18 8.85 1.45 2.02
N GLY A 19 8.50 2.35 1.10
CA GLY A 19 7.52 3.41 1.35
C GLY A 19 7.99 4.56 2.26
N ARG A 20 9.15 4.47 2.94
CA ARG A 20 9.64 5.52 3.86
C ARG A 20 9.81 6.88 3.18
N ALA A 21 10.55 6.91 2.08
CA ALA A 21 10.78 8.15 1.33
C ALA A 21 9.49 8.72 0.74
N LEU A 22 8.54 7.84 0.37
CA LEU A 22 7.24 8.23 -0.13
C LEU A 22 6.40 8.90 0.98
N ALA A 23 6.33 8.28 2.16
CA ALA A 23 5.63 8.82 3.32
C ALA A 23 6.22 10.18 3.77
N ALA A 24 7.52 10.38 3.64
CA ALA A 24 8.16 11.68 3.92
C ALA A 24 7.78 12.77 2.89
N ALA A 25 7.42 12.39 1.67
CA ALA A 25 7.16 13.32 0.57
C ALA A 25 5.66 13.52 0.25
N SER A 26 4.78 12.68 0.78
CA SER A 26 3.35 12.66 0.48
C SER A 26 2.52 12.55 1.76
N GLN A 27 1.65 13.54 1.99
CA GLN A 27 0.75 13.53 3.15
C GLN A 27 -0.26 12.38 3.03
N ALA A 28 -0.74 12.12 1.82
CA ALA A 28 -1.62 10.99 1.55
C ALA A 28 -0.96 9.64 1.84
N ALA A 29 0.31 9.44 1.46
CA ALA A 29 1.05 8.21 1.78
C ALA A 29 1.25 8.05 3.29
N ALA A 30 1.65 9.11 3.99
CA ALA A 30 1.81 9.10 5.43
C ALA A 30 0.50 8.73 6.14
N ALA A 31 -0.62 9.28 5.69
CA ALA A 31 -1.94 8.95 6.22
C ALA A 31 -2.32 7.48 6.00
N ALA A 32 -1.99 6.88 4.85
CA ALA A 32 -2.26 5.46 4.59
C ALA A 32 -1.49 4.55 5.56
N PHE A 33 -0.22 4.84 5.82
CA PHE A 33 0.54 4.11 6.85
C PHE A 33 -0.04 4.31 8.26
N ALA A 34 -0.41 5.53 8.62
CA ALA A 34 -1.04 5.80 9.91
C ALA A 34 -2.37 5.04 10.09
N THR A 35 -3.20 4.97 9.05
CA THR A 35 -4.44 4.18 9.05
C THR A 35 -4.16 2.68 9.22
N ALA A 36 -3.12 2.14 8.59
CA ALA A 36 -2.73 0.75 8.76
C ALA A 36 -2.23 0.47 10.19
N ASP A 37 -1.37 1.34 10.72
CA ASP A 37 -0.86 1.24 12.09
C ASP A 37 -2.01 1.29 13.13
N GLU A 38 -2.93 2.24 12.98
CA GLU A 38 -4.11 2.37 13.85
C GLU A 38 -5.00 1.13 13.76
N ALA A 39 -5.21 0.59 12.55
CA ALA A 39 -6.04 -0.58 12.36
C ALA A 39 -5.46 -1.81 13.05
N LEU A 40 -4.14 -2.00 12.99
CA LEU A 40 -3.45 -3.14 13.60
C LEU A 40 -3.19 -2.96 15.10
N GLY A 41 -3.16 -1.73 15.60
CA GLY A 41 -2.75 -1.42 16.98
C GLY A 41 -1.24 -1.57 17.20
N GLU A 42 -0.46 -1.60 16.11
CA GLU A 42 0.99 -1.74 16.09
C GLU A 42 1.58 -0.90 14.95
N SER A 43 2.86 -0.54 15.06
CA SER A 43 3.51 0.27 14.03
C SER A 43 4.11 -0.61 12.93
N ILE A 44 3.25 -1.12 12.04
CA ILE A 44 3.70 -1.89 10.87
C ILE A 44 4.55 -1.03 9.94
N SER A 45 4.30 0.27 9.90
CA SER A 45 5.10 1.26 9.17
C SER A 45 6.56 1.29 9.67
N ASN A 46 6.79 1.32 10.98
CA ASN A 46 8.13 1.31 11.56
C ASN A 46 8.86 0.01 11.21
N LEU A 47 8.20 -1.15 11.32
CA LEU A 47 8.80 -2.42 10.91
C LEU A 47 9.14 -2.43 9.40
N ALA A 48 8.28 -1.87 8.55
CA ALA A 48 8.55 -1.75 7.12
C ALA A 48 9.75 -0.82 6.82
N TRP A 49 9.92 0.25 7.60
CA TRP A 49 10.93 1.28 7.33
C TRP A 49 12.30 0.98 7.92
N GLU A 50 12.34 0.44 9.14
CA GLU A 50 13.56 0.26 9.92
C GLU A 50 13.91 -1.23 10.13
N GLY A 51 12.97 -2.14 9.89
CA GLY A 51 13.17 -3.58 10.05
C GLY A 51 13.15 -4.03 11.52
N PRO A 52 13.85 -5.13 11.86
CA PRO A 52 14.82 -5.86 11.04
C PRO A 52 14.16 -6.73 9.95
N GLU A 53 14.95 -7.08 8.93
CA GLU A 53 14.48 -7.80 7.73
C GLU A 53 13.88 -9.18 8.02
N ASP A 54 14.46 -9.93 8.97
CA ASP A 54 13.98 -11.23 9.39
C ASP A 54 12.57 -11.16 9.97
N ARG A 55 12.27 -10.15 10.78
CA ARG A 55 10.92 -9.89 11.30
C ARG A 55 9.97 -9.43 10.19
N LEU A 56 10.40 -8.53 9.32
CA LEU A 56 9.58 -8.08 8.19
C LEU A 56 9.23 -9.23 7.23
N ASN A 57 10.10 -10.23 7.11
CA ASN A 57 9.89 -11.40 6.26
C ASN A 57 8.92 -12.45 6.83
N LEU A 58 8.53 -12.34 8.10
CA LEU A 58 7.45 -13.16 8.64
C LEU A 58 6.14 -12.80 7.94
N THR A 59 5.40 -13.81 7.49
CA THR A 59 4.15 -13.67 6.73
C THR A 59 3.17 -12.70 7.39
N GLU A 60 3.00 -12.78 8.72
CA GLU A 60 2.13 -11.91 9.52
C GLU A 60 2.50 -10.41 9.43
N ASN A 61 3.76 -10.09 9.16
CA ASN A 61 4.25 -8.73 9.01
C ASN A 61 4.35 -8.31 7.54
N ALA A 62 4.88 -9.19 6.69
CA ALA A 62 5.09 -8.92 5.27
C ALA A 62 3.79 -8.55 4.56
N GLN A 63 2.70 -9.25 4.88
CA GLN A 63 1.40 -9.06 4.24
C GLN A 63 0.77 -7.68 4.51
N PRO A 64 0.52 -7.27 5.76
CA PRO A 64 -0.02 -5.93 6.04
C PRO A 64 0.94 -4.82 5.61
N ALA A 65 2.26 -5.01 5.76
CA ALA A 65 3.25 -4.02 5.36
C ALA A 65 3.25 -3.76 3.83
N LEU A 66 3.16 -4.82 3.02
CA LEU A 66 3.06 -4.72 1.56
C LEU A 66 1.74 -4.10 1.11
N LEU A 67 0.63 -4.43 1.80
CA LEU A 67 -0.68 -3.84 1.51
C LEU A 67 -0.65 -2.33 1.79
N ALA A 68 -0.24 -1.92 2.99
CA ALA A 68 -0.11 -0.50 3.34
C ALA A 68 0.79 0.25 2.37
N THR A 69 1.94 -0.33 2.00
CA THR A 69 2.88 0.26 1.04
C THR A 69 2.25 0.42 -0.35
N SER A 70 1.56 -0.61 -0.84
CA SER A 70 0.87 -0.59 -2.13
C SER A 70 -0.17 0.52 -2.21
N ILE A 71 -0.98 0.67 -1.15
CA ILE A 71 -2.00 1.72 -1.08
C ILE A 71 -1.37 3.10 -0.91
N ALA A 72 -0.29 3.22 -0.15
CA ALA A 72 0.47 4.47 -0.02
C ALA A 72 0.95 5.00 -1.38
N TYR A 73 1.48 4.13 -2.26
CA TYR A 73 1.84 4.51 -3.63
C TYR A 73 0.65 4.99 -4.46
N LEU A 74 -0.49 4.30 -4.36
CA LEU A 74 -1.69 4.68 -5.11
C LEU A 74 -2.20 6.06 -4.68
N VAL A 75 -2.35 6.30 -3.37
CA VAL A 75 -2.88 7.58 -2.87
C VAL A 75 -1.90 8.73 -3.10
N ALA A 76 -0.59 8.48 -3.04
CA ALA A 76 0.43 9.48 -3.41
C ALA A 76 0.39 9.83 -4.90
N ALA A 77 0.12 8.84 -5.78
CA ALA A 77 -0.05 9.10 -7.20
C ALA A 77 -1.28 9.98 -7.47
N HIS A 78 -2.39 9.74 -6.76
CA HIS A 78 -3.58 10.61 -6.82
C HIS A 78 -3.32 12.02 -6.27
N GLU A 79 -2.62 12.15 -5.15
CA GLU A 79 -2.22 13.44 -4.56
C GLU A 79 -1.37 14.24 -5.55
N ARG A 80 -0.34 13.61 -6.13
CA ARG A 80 0.57 14.26 -7.08
C ARG A 80 -0.12 14.67 -8.37
N ALA A 81 -1.02 13.84 -8.91
CA ALA A 81 -1.82 14.21 -10.08
C ALA A 81 -2.69 15.45 -9.79
N SER A 82 -3.38 15.43 -8.64
CA SER A 82 -4.26 16.54 -8.21
C SER A 82 -3.49 17.84 -8.04
N ALA A 83 -2.27 17.79 -7.49
CA ALA A 83 -1.41 18.95 -7.29
C ALA A 83 -1.02 19.69 -8.58
N VAL A 84 -1.09 19.02 -9.74
CA VAL A 84 -0.84 19.62 -11.06
C VAL A 84 -2.11 19.79 -11.90
N GLY A 85 -3.30 19.71 -11.27
CA GLY A 85 -4.59 19.85 -11.95
C GLY A 85 -4.95 18.67 -12.85
N MET A 86 -4.33 17.50 -12.64
CA MET A 86 -4.62 16.26 -13.36
C MET A 86 -5.39 15.27 -12.48
N THR A 87 -6.13 14.37 -13.11
CA THR A 87 -6.74 13.21 -12.44
C THR A 87 -6.02 11.96 -12.91
N LEU A 88 -5.59 11.11 -11.97
CA LEU A 88 -5.05 9.79 -12.30
C LEU A 88 -6.16 8.99 -13.01
N PRO A 89 -5.92 8.43 -14.21
CA PRO A 89 -6.95 7.71 -14.92
C PRO A 89 -7.37 6.45 -14.13
N ASN A 90 -8.66 6.15 -14.14
CA ASN A 90 -9.18 4.93 -13.51
C ASN A 90 -8.83 3.72 -14.40
N PRO A 91 -8.16 2.69 -13.86
CA PRO A 91 -7.93 1.45 -14.60
C PRO A 91 -9.25 0.72 -14.81
N ARG A 92 -9.30 -0.15 -15.83
CA ARG A 92 -10.46 -1.02 -16.06
C ARG A 92 -10.44 -2.27 -15.19
N PHE A 93 -9.26 -2.65 -14.72
CA PHE A 93 -9.03 -3.86 -13.95
C PHE A 93 -8.04 -3.62 -12.82
N TYR A 94 -8.22 -4.36 -11.72
CA TYR A 94 -7.31 -4.43 -10.60
C TYR A 94 -6.94 -5.90 -10.43
N ALA A 95 -5.65 -6.20 -10.29
CA ALA A 95 -5.18 -7.55 -10.10
C ALA A 95 -4.05 -7.56 -9.08
N GLY A 96 -3.86 -8.67 -8.39
CA GLY A 96 -2.75 -8.82 -7.46
C GLY A 96 -2.31 -10.28 -7.36
N HIS A 97 -1.03 -10.48 -7.12
CA HIS A 97 -0.46 -11.81 -7.01
C HIS A 97 -0.54 -12.31 -5.56
N SER A 98 -1.23 -13.43 -5.32
CA SER A 98 -1.40 -13.99 -3.97
C SER A 98 -1.97 -12.93 -3.01
N MET A 99 -1.30 -12.61 -1.88
CA MET A 99 -1.72 -11.54 -0.98
C MET A 99 -1.89 -10.17 -1.66
N GLY A 100 -1.19 -9.90 -2.77
CA GLY A 100 -1.40 -8.69 -3.56
C GLY A 100 -2.85 -8.50 -4.02
N GLN A 101 -3.65 -9.58 -4.07
CA GLN A 101 -5.09 -9.51 -4.32
C GLN A 101 -5.83 -8.63 -3.30
N TYR A 102 -5.42 -8.61 -2.03
CA TYR A 102 -6.02 -7.73 -1.01
C TYR A 102 -5.71 -6.26 -1.29
N SER A 103 -4.48 -5.95 -1.71
CA SER A 103 -4.13 -4.60 -2.19
C SER A 103 -4.99 -4.20 -3.39
N ALA A 104 -5.23 -5.12 -4.34
CA ALA A 104 -6.10 -4.88 -5.47
C ALA A 104 -7.56 -4.63 -5.05
N MET A 105 -8.07 -5.38 -4.08
CA MET A 105 -9.42 -5.20 -3.53
C MET A 105 -9.57 -3.85 -2.81
N VAL A 106 -8.56 -3.42 -2.05
CA VAL A 106 -8.56 -2.09 -1.41
C VAL A 106 -8.48 -0.98 -2.46
N ALA A 107 -7.59 -1.11 -3.45
CA ALA A 107 -7.49 -0.16 -4.57
C ALA A 107 -8.79 -0.05 -5.38
N ALA A 108 -9.52 -1.15 -5.54
CA ALA A 108 -10.83 -1.20 -6.19
C ALA A 108 -11.99 -0.75 -5.28
N SER A 109 -11.72 -0.33 -4.03
CA SER A 109 -12.72 0.02 -3.01
C SER A 109 -13.70 -1.10 -2.66
N ALA A 110 -13.32 -2.37 -2.92
CA ALA A 110 -14.08 -3.54 -2.48
C ALA A 110 -13.81 -3.89 -1.01
N LEU A 111 -12.65 -3.47 -0.49
CA LEU A 111 -12.29 -3.52 0.93
C LEU A 111 -11.79 -2.15 1.37
N SER A 112 -11.98 -1.83 2.66
CA SER A 112 -11.30 -0.68 3.27
C SER A 112 -9.85 -1.04 3.58
N LEU A 113 -8.95 -0.04 3.67
CA LEU A 113 -7.58 -0.28 4.10
C LEU A 113 -7.52 -0.90 5.52
N PRO A 114 -8.27 -0.38 6.53
CA PRO A 114 -8.31 -1.00 7.86
C PRO A 114 -8.74 -2.47 7.87
N ASP A 115 -9.75 -2.84 7.07
CA ASP A 115 -10.18 -4.23 6.98
C ASP A 115 -9.14 -5.07 6.26
N GLY A 116 -8.55 -4.55 5.17
CA GLY A 116 -7.56 -5.25 4.37
C GLY A 116 -6.31 -5.66 5.15
N VAL A 117 -5.81 -4.80 6.04
CA VAL A 117 -4.60 -5.12 6.84
C VAL A 117 -4.87 -6.09 7.98
N ARG A 118 -6.12 -6.28 8.41
CA ARG A 118 -6.51 -7.17 9.52
C ARG A 118 -6.87 -8.60 9.09
N LEU A 119 -7.03 -8.83 7.79
CA LEU A 119 -7.38 -10.13 7.20
C LEU A 119 -6.15 -11.01 6.98
#